data_AF-A0A0W0D588-F1
#
_entry.id   AF-A0A0W0D588-F1
#
_cell.length_a   1.000
_cell.length_b   1.000
_cell.length_c   1.000
_cell.angle_alpha   90.00
_cell.angle_beta   90.00
_cell.angle_gamma   90.00
#
_symmetry.space_group_name_H-M   'P 1'
#
loop_
_entity.id
_entity.type
_entity.pdbx_description
1 polymer ?
#
loop_
_entity_poly.entity_id
_entity_poly.type
_entity_poly.pdbx_seq_one_letter_code
_entity_poly.pdbx_strand_id
1 'polypeptide(L)'
;MARQRSVAPFLTVLQSRIRQPQFFWFLGHFMVLYHGLKIHLRLFGVKNTQYHYRCCLAYLTVTYGIVLYQFVKSGQLDFQFATIRRRLLELDTLQYFVLLTSLYILSYGGFIDLNILNSLHIYSFFHCLNYFKENLLPFISLIPVQTRTTLNQSITFFIESSNRLCLRIAHDFEMSCVFMLSVRAIFYALSAPLYPTKCRLIGALIYIWFFKLRYIQNEQLRKDVDDKIAMVEKAPFMIQNPQLQHLWFSVKNTYLYVLKAMPV
;
A
#
# COMPACT_ATOMS: atom_id res chain seq x y z
N MET A 1 -21.76 -48.36 9.26
CA MET A 1 -21.83 -47.21 10.19
C MET A 1 -20.63 -46.30 9.93
N ALA A 2 -20.85 -45.13 9.34
CA ALA A 2 -19.77 -44.17 9.10
C ALA A 2 -19.37 -43.51 10.43
N ARG A 3 -18.10 -43.63 10.83
CA ARG A 3 -17.53 -42.93 11.99
C ARG A 3 -17.71 -41.42 11.76
N GLN A 4 -18.58 -40.79 12.55
CA GLN A 4 -18.62 -39.34 12.68
C GLN A 4 -17.24 -38.88 13.17
N ARG A 5 -16.47 -38.19 12.32
CA ARG A 5 -15.24 -37.54 12.74
C ARG A 5 -15.62 -36.50 13.79
N SER A 6 -15.05 -36.61 14.99
CA SER A 6 -15.20 -35.61 16.04
C SER A 6 -14.70 -34.26 15.49
N VAL A 7 -15.62 -33.33 15.26
CA VAL A 7 -15.28 -31.96 14.88
C VAL A 7 -14.62 -31.33 16.09
N ALA A 8 -13.35 -30.91 15.96
CA ALA A 8 -12.63 -30.26 17.05
C ALA A 8 -13.42 -29.03 17.53
N PRO A 9 -13.50 -28.77 18.85
CA PRO A 9 -14.19 -27.61 19.38
C PRO A 9 -13.67 -26.32 18.72
N PHE A 10 -14.58 -25.39 18.41
CA PHE A 10 -14.25 -24.11 17.80
C PHE A 10 -13.10 -23.38 18.51
N LEU A 11 -13.09 -23.43 19.84
CA LEU A 11 -12.03 -22.84 20.67
C LEU A 11 -10.65 -23.44 20.38
N THR A 12 -10.56 -24.76 20.22
CA THR A 12 -9.30 -25.48 19.96
C THR A 12 -8.76 -25.13 18.57
N VAL A 13 -9.66 -25.02 17.58
CA VAL A 13 -9.30 -24.59 16.22
C VAL A 13 -8.83 -23.12 16.24
N LEU A 14 -9.54 -22.24 16.94
CA LEU A 14 -9.19 -20.83 17.06
C LEU A 14 -7.84 -20.63 17.77
N GLN A 15 -7.60 -21.35 18.86
CA GLN A 15 -6.32 -21.33 19.57
C GLN A 15 -5.15 -21.77 18.68
N SER A 16 -5.36 -22.77 17.82
CA SER A 16 -4.33 -23.20 16.86
C SER A 16 -4.00 -22.12 15.83
N ARG A 17 -5.00 -21.31 15.42
CA ARG A 17 -4.86 -20.25 14.41
C ARG A 17 -4.22 -18.99 14.98
N ILE A 18 -4.53 -18.61 16.22
CA ILE A 18 -3.94 -17.43 16.87
C ILE A 18 -2.41 -17.57 17.01
N ARG A 19 -1.89 -18.80 17.09
CA ARG A 19 -0.45 -19.06 17.16
C ARG A 19 0.27 -18.95 15.81
N GLN A 20 -0.47 -18.80 14.71
CA GLN A 20 0.13 -18.72 13.37
C GLN A 20 0.48 -17.28 13.02
N PRO A 21 1.65 -17.01 12.42
CA PRO A 21 2.02 -15.67 11.96
C PRO A 21 0.98 -15.04 10.99
N GLN A 22 0.29 -15.88 10.22
CA GLN A 22 -0.76 -15.45 9.30
C GLN A 22 -1.93 -14.76 10.01
N PHE A 23 -2.26 -15.16 11.25
CA PHE A 23 -3.31 -14.50 12.02
C PHE A 23 -2.92 -13.07 12.41
N PHE A 24 -1.67 -12.86 12.84
CA PHE A 24 -1.18 -11.51 13.17
C PHE A 24 -1.04 -10.64 11.92
N TRP A 25 -0.66 -11.23 10.79
CA TRP A 25 -0.68 -10.55 9.50
C TRP A 25 -2.09 -10.07 9.11
N PHE A 26 -3.10 -10.94 9.26
CA PHE A 26 -4.50 -10.56 9.06
C PHE A 26 -4.95 -9.48 10.04
N LEU A 27 -4.67 -9.66 11.32
CA LEU A 27 -5.06 -8.72 12.37
C LEU A 27 -4.47 -7.33 12.13
N GLY A 28 -3.22 -7.25 11.67
CA GLY A 28 -2.60 -5.97 11.29
C GLY A 28 -3.37 -5.28 10.16
N HIS A 29 -3.69 -5.99 9.07
CA HIS A 29 -4.51 -5.42 7.99
C HIS A 29 -5.93 -5.02 8.46
N PHE A 30 -6.55 -5.81 9.33
CA PHE A 30 -7.83 -5.48 9.92
C PHE A 30 -7.76 -4.18 10.75
N MET A 31 -6.72 -4.03 11.56
CA MET A 31 -6.48 -2.81 12.33
C MET A 31 -6.22 -1.60 11.42
N VAL A 32 -5.54 -1.78 10.30
CA VAL A 32 -5.36 -0.72 9.29
C VAL A 32 -6.71 -0.25 8.76
N LEU A 33 -7.63 -1.15 8.44
CA LEU A 33 -8.99 -0.78 8.00
C LEU A 33 -9.77 -0.06 9.10
N TYR A 34 -9.67 -0.54 10.34
CA TYR A 34 -10.31 0.09 11.50
C TYR A 34 -9.81 1.54 11.73
N HIS A 35 -8.50 1.74 11.72
CA HIS A 35 -7.90 3.06 11.88
C HIS A 35 -8.16 3.95 10.64
N GLY A 36 -8.13 3.39 9.43
CA GLY A 36 -8.48 4.06 8.19
C GLY A 36 -9.92 4.58 8.19
N LEU A 37 -10.87 3.75 8.65
CA LEU A 37 -12.27 4.16 8.80
C LEU A 37 -12.42 5.36 9.74
N LYS A 38 -11.71 5.35 10.87
CA LYS A 38 -11.71 6.48 11.82
C LYS A 38 -11.15 7.77 11.22
N ILE A 39 -10.12 7.66 10.36
CA ILE A 39 -9.56 8.79 9.62
C ILE A 39 -10.58 9.36 8.63
N HIS A 40 -11.18 8.50 7.78
CA HIS A 40 -12.08 8.93 6.71
C HIS A 40 -13.41 9.49 7.22
N LEU A 41 -13.97 8.89 8.26
CA LEU A 41 -15.20 9.39 8.88
C LEU A 41 -14.98 10.67 9.70
N ARG A 42 -13.74 11.18 9.78
CA ARG A 42 -13.34 12.36 10.57
C ARG A 42 -13.96 12.38 11.97
N LEU A 43 -14.11 11.22 12.59
CA LEU A 43 -14.90 11.09 13.81
C LEU A 43 -14.31 11.88 14.98
N PHE A 44 -13.08 12.40 14.83
CA PHE A 44 -12.36 13.13 15.86
C PHE A 44 -11.31 14.06 15.21
N GLY A 45 -11.01 15.20 15.84
CA GLY A 45 -10.18 16.28 15.29
C GLY A 45 -8.71 15.91 14.94
N VAL A 46 -7.95 16.91 14.49
CA VAL A 46 -6.61 16.75 13.86
C VAL A 46 -5.64 15.85 14.64
N LYS A 47 -5.52 16.01 15.97
CA LYS A 47 -4.63 15.18 16.80
C LYS A 47 -4.98 13.70 16.74
N ASN A 48 -6.27 13.39 16.66
CA ASN A 48 -6.73 12.02 16.55
C ASN A 48 -6.43 11.41 15.17
N THR A 49 -6.49 12.22 14.10
CA THR A 49 -6.07 11.80 12.76
C THR A 49 -4.59 11.42 12.70
N GLN A 50 -3.71 12.20 13.35
CA GLN A 50 -2.27 11.88 13.38
C GLN A 50 -2.01 10.57 14.13
N TYR A 51 -2.70 10.35 15.25
CA TYR A 51 -2.62 9.09 15.98
C TYR A 51 -3.03 7.90 15.12
N HIS A 52 -4.21 7.96 14.48
CA HIS A 52 -4.67 6.86 13.64
C HIS A 52 -3.77 6.63 12.41
N TYR A 53 -3.22 7.69 11.82
CA TYR A 53 -2.25 7.59 10.73
C TYR A 53 -1.01 6.80 11.14
N ARG A 54 -0.44 7.13 12.30
CA ARG A 54 0.72 6.43 12.86
C ARG A 54 0.42 4.98 13.17
N CYS A 55 -0.77 4.69 13.70
CA CYS A 55 -1.21 3.32 13.91
C CYS A 55 -1.29 2.54 12.59
N CYS A 56 -1.87 3.12 11.52
CA CYS A 56 -1.90 2.46 10.21
C CYS A 56 -0.48 2.12 9.73
N LEU A 57 0.46 3.07 9.79
CA LEU A 57 1.84 2.83 9.39
C LEU A 57 2.53 1.76 10.24
N ALA A 58 2.32 1.78 11.56
CA ALA A 58 2.88 0.79 12.47
C ALA A 58 2.35 -0.62 12.16
N TYR A 59 1.03 -0.78 12.03
CA TYR A 59 0.43 -2.08 11.72
C TYR A 59 0.89 -2.61 10.36
N LEU A 60 0.93 -1.77 9.33
CA LEU A 60 1.46 -2.19 8.03
C LEU A 60 2.93 -2.56 8.10
N THR A 61 3.75 -1.80 8.83
CA THR A 61 5.17 -2.13 9.03
C THR A 61 5.32 -3.52 9.65
N VAL A 62 4.50 -3.83 10.66
CA VAL A 62 4.49 -5.15 11.29
C VAL A 62 4.00 -6.24 10.32
N THR A 63 2.94 -6.02 9.54
CA THR A 63 2.45 -7.04 8.61
C THR A 63 3.47 -7.38 7.53
N TYR A 64 4.11 -6.37 6.92
CA TYR A 64 5.19 -6.60 5.97
C TYR A 64 6.42 -7.23 6.64
N GLY A 65 6.74 -6.84 7.88
CA GLY A 65 7.81 -7.45 8.67
C GLY A 65 7.58 -8.95 8.93
N ILE A 66 6.33 -9.37 9.18
CA ILE A 66 5.97 -10.79 9.34
C ILE A 66 6.27 -11.57 8.05
N VAL A 67 5.90 -11.02 6.88
CA VAL A 67 6.16 -11.66 5.58
C VAL A 67 7.65 -11.74 5.29
N LEU A 68 8.40 -10.67 5.57
CA LEU A 68 9.86 -10.67 5.40
C LEU A 68 10.54 -11.69 6.32
N TYR A 69 10.10 -11.82 7.57
CA TYR A 69 10.61 -12.85 8.47
C TYR A 69 10.40 -14.26 7.91
N GLN A 70 9.26 -14.51 7.25
CA GLN A 70 9.02 -15.79 6.57
C GLN A 70 9.98 -16.00 5.38
N PHE A 71 10.27 -14.96 4.59
CA PHE A 71 11.25 -15.04 3.50
C PHE A 71 12.68 -15.29 3.98
N VAL A 72 13.06 -14.72 5.12
CA VAL A 72 14.37 -14.98 5.75
C VAL A 72 14.43 -16.43 6.22
N LYS A 73 13.38 -16.90 6.91
CA LYS A 73 13.31 -18.28 7.40
C LYS A 73 13.30 -19.31 6.27
N SER A 74 12.71 -19.00 5.11
CA SER A 74 12.69 -19.87 3.94
C SER A 74 13.97 -19.80 3.09
N GLY A 75 14.93 -18.92 3.43
CA GLY A 75 16.15 -18.70 2.65
C GLY A 75 15.95 -17.88 1.37
N GLN A 76 14.76 -17.32 1.15
CA GLN A 76 14.46 -16.46 -0.01
C GLN A 76 15.06 -15.05 0.14
N LEU A 77 15.28 -14.61 1.39
CA LEU A 77 15.91 -13.33 1.72
C LEU A 77 17.13 -13.53 2.63
N ASP A 78 18.23 -12.88 2.26
CA ASP A 78 19.43 -12.75 3.08
C ASP A 78 19.78 -11.25 3.17
N PHE A 79 20.28 -10.82 4.33
CA PHE A 79 20.59 -9.42 4.63
C PHE A 79 22.05 -9.04 4.35
N GLN A 80 22.76 -9.82 3.54
CA GLN A 80 24.09 -9.45 3.09
C GLN A 80 24.05 -8.11 2.33
N PHE A 81 24.88 -7.15 2.74
CA PHE A 81 24.95 -5.82 2.15
C PHE A 81 25.18 -5.84 0.63
N ALA A 82 25.92 -6.82 0.12
CA ALA A 82 26.16 -6.98 -1.31
C ALA A 82 24.90 -7.33 -2.11
N THR A 83 23.94 -8.04 -1.51
CA THR A 83 22.72 -8.52 -2.18
C THR A 83 21.49 -7.70 -1.85
N ILE A 84 21.50 -6.90 -0.77
CA ILE A 84 20.31 -6.18 -0.29
C ILE A 84 19.78 -5.17 -1.31
N ARG A 85 20.66 -4.47 -2.05
CA ARG A 85 20.25 -3.54 -3.12
C ARG A 85 19.53 -4.29 -4.23
N ARG A 86 20.03 -5.46 -4.62
CA ARG A 86 19.37 -6.31 -5.63
C ARG A 86 18.02 -6.81 -5.10
N ARG A 87 17.96 -7.28 -3.86
CA ARG A 87 16.70 -7.74 -3.24
C ARG A 87 15.65 -6.65 -3.14
N LEU A 88 16.07 -5.41 -2.91
CA LEU A 88 15.18 -4.26 -2.88
C LEU A 88 14.55 -3.97 -4.25
N LEU A 89 15.22 -4.33 -5.35
CA LEU A 89 14.67 -4.22 -6.70
C LEU A 89 13.74 -5.37 -7.09
N GLU A 90 13.91 -6.52 -6.44
CA GLU A 90 13.17 -7.75 -6.76
C GLU A 90 11.94 -7.96 -5.87
N LEU A 91 11.93 -7.42 -4.64
CA LEU A 91 10.93 -7.76 -3.64
C LEU A 91 10.06 -6.56 -3.26
N ASP A 92 8.82 -6.53 -3.81
CA ASP A 92 7.79 -5.55 -3.45
C ASP A 92 7.58 -5.48 -1.92
N THR A 93 7.56 -6.63 -1.24
CA THR A 93 7.39 -6.71 0.23
C THR A 93 8.48 -5.93 0.96
N LEU A 94 9.72 -5.99 0.48
CA LEU A 94 10.84 -5.27 1.09
C LEU A 94 10.72 -3.76 0.82
N GLN A 95 10.32 -3.37 -0.40
CA GLN A 95 10.08 -1.98 -0.75
C GLN A 95 9.00 -1.33 0.13
N TYR A 96 7.86 -2.00 0.30
CA TYR A 96 6.79 -1.54 1.19
C TYR A 96 7.27 -1.46 2.65
N PHE A 97 8.01 -2.46 3.14
CA PHE A 97 8.53 -2.43 4.51
C PHE A 97 9.44 -1.23 4.75
N VAL A 98 10.40 -0.98 3.85
CA VAL A 98 11.33 0.16 3.92
C VAL A 98 10.56 1.48 3.86
N LEU A 99 9.60 1.61 2.93
CA LEU A 99 8.74 2.78 2.83
C LEU A 99 8.00 3.04 4.15
N LEU A 100 7.22 2.07 4.61
CA LEU A 100 6.33 2.22 5.77
C LEU A 100 7.10 2.50 7.05
N THR A 101 8.22 1.82 7.26
CA THR A 101 9.11 2.07 8.41
C THR A 101 9.65 3.49 8.39
N SER A 102 10.13 3.94 7.22
CA SER A 102 10.67 5.29 7.05
C SER A 102 9.60 6.35 7.30
N LEU A 103 8.41 6.18 6.72
CA LEU A 103 7.29 7.09 6.91
C LEU A 103 6.80 7.11 8.37
N TYR A 104 6.80 5.97 9.05
CA TYR A 104 6.43 5.88 10.46
C TYR A 104 7.37 6.74 11.32
N ILE A 105 8.68 6.63 11.12
CA ILE A 105 9.68 7.44 11.81
C ILE A 105 9.50 8.93 11.47
N LEU A 106 9.40 9.27 10.19
CA LEU A 106 9.25 10.66 9.73
C LEU A 106 7.93 11.32 10.19
N SER A 107 6.91 10.52 10.50
CA SER A 107 5.65 11.02 11.04
C SER A 107 5.79 11.68 12.42
N TYR A 108 6.80 11.30 13.21
CA TYR A 108 7.14 11.98 14.46
C TYR A 108 7.81 13.34 14.20
N GLY A 109 8.51 13.49 13.08
CA GLY A 109 9.05 14.75 12.57
C GLY A 109 8.04 15.64 11.84
N GLY A 110 6.77 15.23 11.75
CA GLY A 110 5.68 16.02 11.18
C GLY A 110 5.37 15.74 9.70
N PHE A 111 5.89 14.66 9.11
CA PHE A 111 5.45 14.18 7.80
C PHE A 111 4.17 13.34 7.92
N ILE A 112 3.04 13.89 7.51
CA ILE A 112 1.75 13.20 7.51
C ILE A 112 1.08 13.46 6.17
N ASP A 113 0.93 12.40 5.38
CA ASP A 113 0.21 12.46 4.11
C ASP A 113 -0.77 11.29 4.02
N LEU A 114 -2.07 11.60 4.12
CA LEU A 114 -3.14 10.59 4.13
C LEU A 114 -3.30 9.91 2.76
N ASN A 115 -2.87 10.56 1.66
CA ASN A 115 -3.02 9.99 0.32
C ASN A 115 -2.22 8.70 0.16
N ILE A 116 -1.09 8.57 0.87
CA ILE A 116 -0.25 7.38 0.90
C ILE A 116 -1.05 6.15 1.36
N LEU A 117 -2.00 6.32 2.28
CA LEU A 117 -2.77 5.21 2.85
C LEU A 117 -3.87 4.69 1.92
N ASN A 118 -4.28 5.44 0.89
CA ASN A 118 -5.44 5.07 0.07
C ASN A 118 -5.23 3.73 -0.67
N SER A 119 -4.09 3.53 -1.34
CA SER A 119 -3.79 2.24 -1.99
C SER A 119 -3.61 1.12 -0.96
N LEU A 120 -2.97 1.43 0.17
CA LEU A 120 -2.73 0.49 1.27
C LEU A 120 -4.04 0.01 1.93
N HIS A 121 -5.06 0.86 2.02
CA HIS A 121 -6.39 0.48 2.49
C HIS A 121 -7.05 -0.51 1.54
N ILE A 122 -6.95 -0.29 0.21
CA ILE A 122 -7.46 -1.23 -0.80
C ILE A 122 -6.77 -2.58 -0.65
N TYR A 123 -5.44 -2.62 -0.59
CA TYR A 123 -4.71 -3.88 -0.41
C TYR A 123 -5.11 -4.59 0.89
N SER A 124 -5.20 -3.84 2.00
CA SER A 124 -5.61 -4.39 3.30
C SER A 124 -7.02 -4.98 3.27
N PHE A 125 -7.94 -4.38 2.52
CA PHE A 125 -9.31 -4.89 2.34
C PHE A 125 -9.32 -6.25 1.65
N PHE A 126 -8.62 -6.39 0.53
CA PHE A 126 -8.53 -7.68 -0.16
C PHE A 126 -7.79 -8.74 0.65
N HIS A 127 -6.74 -8.36 1.39
CA HIS A 127 -6.06 -9.27 2.31
C HIS A 127 -6.99 -9.77 3.43
N CYS A 128 -7.80 -8.89 4.01
CA CYS A 128 -8.78 -9.28 5.02
C CYS A 128 -9.87 -10.19 4.45
N LEU A 129 -10.41 -9.87 3.26
CA LEU A 129 -11.44 -10.70 2.62
C LEU A 129 -10.94 -12.09 2.26
N ASN A 130 -9.75 -12.20 1.66
CA ASN A 130 -9.16 -13.49 1.31
C ASN A 130 -8.90 -14.33 2.57
N TYR A 131 -8.28 -13.73 3.59
CA TYR A 131 -8.03 -14.44 4.84
C TYR A 131 -9.32 -14.88 5.52
N PHE A 132 -10.34 -14.01 5.56
CA PHE A 132 -11.64 -14.36 6.12
C PHE A 132 -12.25 -15.56 5.39
N LYS A 133 -12.28 -15.53 4.07
CA LYS A 133 -12.82 -16.61 3.23
C LYS A 133 -12.10 -17.94 3.43
N GLU A 134 -10.78 -17.92 3.47
CA GLU A 134 -9.95 -19.15 3.46
C GLU A 134 -9.72 -19.71 4.87
N ASN A 135 -9.56 -18.85 5.87
CA ASN A 135 -9.03 -19.23 7.18
C ASN A 135 -10.00 -19.05 8.33
N LEU A 136 -11.05 -18.25 8.18
CA LEU A 136 -12.06 -18.03 9.23
C LEU A 136 -13.39 -18.71 8.88
N LEU A 137 -13.96 -18.40 7.72
CA LEU A 137 -15.30 -18.85 7.30
C LEU A 137 -15.50 -20.37 7.39
N PRO A 138 -14.56 -21.24 6.96
CA PRO A 138 -14.75 -22.70 7.05
C PRO A 138 -14.87 -23.24 8.48
N PHE A 139 -14.41 -22.47 9.48
CA PHE A 139 -14.34 -22.90 10.88
C PHE A 139 -15.42 -22.28 11.76
N ILE A 140 -16.19 -21.31 11.26
CA ILE A 140 -17.32 -20.74 12.00
C ILE A 140 -18.47 -21.75 11.98
N SER A 141 -18.56 -22.58 13.03
CA SER A 141 -19.59 -23.62 13.16
C SER A 141 -21.00 -23.08 13.39
N LEU A 142 -21.11 -21.81 13.79
CA LEU A 142 -22.38 -21.11 14.01
C LEU A 142 -23.14 -20.81 12.71
N ILE A 143 -22.46 -20.82 11.56
CA ILE A 143 -23.06 -20.53 10.27
C ILE A 143 -23.41 -21.85 9.56
N PRO A 144 -24.65 -22.06 9.11
CA PRO A 144 -25.03 -23.24 8.34
C PRO A 144 -24.12 -23.50 7.15
N VAL A 145 -23.87 -24.78 6.82
CA VAL A 145 -22.94 -25.17 5.74
C VAL A 145 -23.32 -24.52 4.41
N GLN A 146 -24.61 -24.53 4.07
CA GLN A 146 -25.13 -23.93 2.84
C GLN A 146 -24.82 -22.43 2.78
N THR A 147 -25.09 -21.70 3.87
CA THR A 147 -24.80 -20.27 3.98
C THR A 147 -23.30 -19.98 3.86
N ARG A 148 -22.43 -20.83 4.44
CA ARG A 148 -20.97 -20.70 4.29
C ARG A 148 -20.52 -20.86 2.85
N THR A 149 -21.07 -21.84 2.13
CA THR A 149 -20.77 -22.05 0.71
C THR A 149 -21.20 -20.85 -0.12
N THR A 150 -22.42 -20.35 0.07
CA THR A 150 -22.92 -19.16 -0.65
C THR A 150 -22.07 -17.93 -0.35
N LEU A 151 -21.74 -17.66 0.92
CA LEU A 151 -20.88 -16.55 1.30
C LEU A 151 -19.48 -16.68 0.68
N ASN A 152 -18.89 -17.87 0.69
CA ASN A 152 -17.58 -18.12 0.09
C ASN A 152 -17.60 -17.84 -1.43
N GLN A 153 -18.64 -18.30 -2.12
CA GLN A 153 -18.85 -18.04 -3.55
C GLN A 153 -19.04 -16.55 -3.82
N SER A 154 -19.87 -15.85 -3.04
CA SER A 154 -20.07 -14.40 -3.20
C SER A 154 -18.80 -13.61 -2.98
N ILE A 155 -18.00 -13.94 -1.95
CA ILE A 155 -16.71 -13.27 -1.70
C ILE A 155 -15.74 -13.58 -2.84
N THR A 156 -15.67 -14.82 -3.30
CA THR A 156 -14.80 -15.20 -4.44
C THR A 156 -15.17 -14.43 -5.69
N PHE A 157 -16.45 -14.40 -6.05
CA PHE A 157 -16.95 -13.64 -7.19
C PHE A 157 -16.63 -12.15 -7.07
N PHE A 158 -16.85 -11.56 -5.88
CA PHE A 158 -16.52 -10.15 -5.65
C PHE A 158 -15.03 -9.88 -5.84
N ILE A 159 -14.16 -10.73 -5.30
CA ILE A 159 -12.71 -10.59 -5.42
C ILE A 159 -12.31 -10.68 -6.89
N GLU A 160 -12.75 -11.72 -7.61
CA GLU A 160 -12.38 -11.91 -9.02
C GLU A 160 -12.90 -10.79 -9.93
N SER A 161 -14.14 -10.35 -9.73
CA SER A 161 -14.76 -9.29 -10.54
C SER A 161 -14.19 -7.89 -10.24
N SER A 162 -13.84 -7.61 -8.98
CA SER A 162 -13.44 -6.26 -8.55
C SER A 162 -11.93 -6.07 -8.50
N ASN A 163 -11.13 -7.13 -8.42
CA ASN A 163 -9.68 -7.04 -8.21
C ASN A 163 -9.00 -6.16 -9.26
N ARG A 164 -9.29 -6.37 -10.56
CA ARG A 164 -8.67 -5.56 -11.64
C ARG A 164 -9.00 -4.06 -11.52
N LEU A 165 -10.26 -3.74 -11.23
CA LEU A 165 -10.70 -2.35 -11.05
C LEU A 165 -10.05 -1.72 -9.82
N CYS A 166 -10.08 -2.41 -8.68
CA CYS A 166 -9.49 -1.92 -7.44
C CYS A 166 -7.97 -1.76 -7.52
N LEU A 167 -7.27 -2.65 -8.23
CA LEU A 167 -5.83 -2.52 -8.50
C LEU A 167 -5.54 -1.26 -9.33
N ARG A 168 -6.32 -1.01 -10.37
CA ARG A 168 -6.19 0.22 -11.16
C ARG A 168 -6.46 1.47 -10.33
N ILE A 169 -7.50 1.46 -9.49
CA ILE A 169 -7.78 2.56 -8.56
C ILE A 169 -6.63 2.75 -7.56
N ALA A 170 -6.02 1.67 -7.07
CA ALA A 170 -4.85 1.75 -6.20
C ALA A 170 -3.65 2.40 -6.92
N HIS A 171 -3.37 2.01 -8.17
CA HIS A 171 -2.33 2.66 -8.99
C HIS A 171 -2.62 4.14 -9.22
N ASP A 172 -3.89 4.50 -9.46
CA ASP A 172 -4.32 5.90 -9.59
C ASP A 172 -4.08 6.71 -8.32
N PHE A 173 -4.33 6.14 -7.14
CA PHE A 173 -3.97 6.77 -5.88
C PHE A 173 -2.46 6.92 -5.69
N GLU A 174 -1.66 5.91 -6.04
CA GLU A 174 -0.20 5.99 -5.96
C GLU A 174 0.35 7.10 -6.89
N MET A 175 -0.13 7.16 -8.13
CA MET A 175 0.23 8.21 -9.09
C MET A 175 -0.17 9.61 -8.62
N SER A 176 -1.40 9.76 -8.16
CA SER A 176 -1.89 11.04 -7.63
C SER A 176 -1.06 11.49 -6.43
N CYS A 177 -0.70 10.55 -5.55
CA CYS A 177 0.14 10.83 -4.39
C CYS A 177 1.55 11.30 -4.79
N VAL A 178 2.22 10.62 -5.74
CA VAL A 178 3.52 11.06 -6.27
C VAL A 178 3.43 12.46 -6.87
N PHE A 179 2.41 12.73 -7.67
CA PHE A 179 2.23 14.05 -8.27
C PHE A 179 2.09 15.13 -7.20
N MET A 180 1.20 14.93 -6.22
CA MET A 180 0.98 15.88 -5.13
C MET A 180 2.23 16.09 -4.27
N LEU A 181 2.96 15.01 -3.95
CA LEU A 181 4.19 15.07 -3.17
C LEU A 181 5.32 15.75 -3.94
N SER A 182 5.41 15.55 -5.26
CA SER A 182 6.40 16.23 -6.11
C SER A 182 6.18 17.74 -6.12
N VAL A 183 4.92 18.16 -6.28
CA VAL A 183 4.55 19.59 -6.21
C VAL A 183 4.85 20.15 -4.81
N ARG A 184 4.44 19.46 -3.74
CA ARG A 184 4.72 19.87 -2.36
C ARG A 184 6.21 19.95 -2.05
N ALA A 185 7.02 19.02 -2.58
CA ALA A 185 8.46 18.99 -2.37
C ALA A 185 9.15 20.25 -2.91
N ILE A 186 8.68 20.80 -4.04
CA ILE A 186 9.18 22.08 -4.57
C ILE A 186 8.93 23.20 -3.56
N PHE A 187 7.71 23.29 -3.02
CA PHE A 187 7.39 24.31 -2.00
C PHE A 187 8.18 24.11 -0.70
N TYR A 188 8.42 22.87 -0.27
CA TYR A 188 9.26 22.59 0.89
C TYR A 188 10.71 23.00 0.67
N ALA A 189 11.26 22.76 -0.52
CA ALA A 189 12.63 23.15 -0.88
C ALA A 189 12.81 24.67 -0.94
N LEU A 190 11.78 25.41 -1.35
CA LEU A 190 11.79 26.87 -1.39
C LEU A 190 11.55 27.53 -0.02
N SER A 191 11.00 26.80 0.95
CA SER A 191 10.73 27.30 2.29
C SER A 191 11.96 27.22 3.21
N ALA A 192 12.01 28.07 4.25
CA ALA A 192 13.12 28.07 5.21
C ALA A 192 13.33 26.65 5.81
N PRO A 193 14.58 26.17 5.95
CA PRO A 193 14.90 24.79 6.27
C PRO A 193 14.75 24.49 7.77
N LEU A 194 13.54 24.66 8.29
CA LEU A 194 13.17 24.22 9.64
C LEU A 194 13.11 22.69 9.70
N TYR A 195 13.35 22.13 10.88
CA TYR A 195 13.35 20.68 11.09
C TYR A 195 12.10 19.96 10.52
N PRO A 196 10.86 20.46 10.73
CA PRO A 196 9.66 19.84 10.14
C PRO A 196 9.65 19.88 8.61
N THR A 197 10.20 20.93 7.99
CA THR A 197 10.32 21.04 6.53
C THR A 197 11.27 19.98 5.98
N LYS A 198 12.38 19.70 6.67
CA LYS A 198 13.34 18.65 6.28
C LYS A 198 12.69 17.26 6.32
N CYS A 199 11.98 16.93 7.40
CA CYS A 199 11.26 15.65 7.49
C CYS A 199 10.21 15.50 6.39
N ARG A 200 9.51 16.58 6.04
CA ARG A 200 8.52 16.56 4.95
C ARG A 200 9.14 16.36 3.58
N LEU A 201 10.26 17.03 3.31
CA LEU A 201 11.01 16.85 2.06
C LEU A 201 11.55 15.42 1.93
N ILE A 202 12.18 14.89 2.99
CA ILE A 202 12.69 13.52 3.00
C ILE A 202 11.55 12.52 2.80
N GLY A 203 10.41 12.69 3.48
CA GLY A 203 9.25 11.81 3.32
C GLY A 203 8.69 11.80 1.89
N ALA A 204 8.62 12.97 1.25
CA ALA A 204 8.22 13.09 -0.14
C ALA A 204 9.20 12.35 -1.07
N LEU A 205 10.51 12.56 -0.89
CA LEU A 205 11.54 11.91 -1.70
C LEU A 205 11.53 10.38 -1.55
N ILE A 206 11.36 9.87 -0.34
CA ILE A 206 11.27 8.41 -0.09
C ILE A 206 10.06 7.82 -0.81
N TYR A 207 8.90 8.47 -0.77
CA TYR A 207 7.71 7.98 -1.47
C TYR A 207 7.89 8.01 -2.99
N ILE A 208 8.48 9.07 -3.55
CA ILE A 208 8.76 9.18 -4.98
C ILE A 208 9.74 8.08 -5.43
N TRP A 209 10.78 7.83 -4.64
CA TRP A 209 11.73 6.75 -4.91
C TRP A 209 11.07 5.37 -4.83
N PHE A 210 10.23 5.11 -3.82
CA PHE A 210 9.42 3.90 -3.73
C PHE A 210 8.54 3.69 -4.97
N PHE A 211 7.86 4.74 -5.43
CA PHE A 211 7.04 4.66 -6.64
C PHE A 211 7.87 4.35 -7.89
N LYS A 212 9.09 4.91 -7.99
CA LYS A 212 10.02 4.59 -9.08
C LYS A 212 10.40 3.11 -9.08
N LEU A 213 10.70 2.53 -7.92
CA LEU A 213 10.99 1.10 -7.80
C LEU A 213 9.81 0.26 -8.29
N ARG A 214 8.60 0.59 -7.85
CA ARG A 214 7.38 -0.09 -8.30
C ARG A 214 7.13 0.07 -9.79
N TYR A 215 7.37 1.24 -10.38
CA TYR A 215 7.21 1.45 -11.82
C TYR A 215 8.15 0.55 -12.63
N ILE A 216 9.37 0.32 -12.14
CA ILE A 216 10.35 -0.58 -12.80
C ILE A 216 9.89 -2.04 -12.69
N GLN A 217 9.41 -2.45 -11.51
CA GLN A 217 9.08 -3.84 -11.20
C GLN A 217 7.69 -4.28 -11.71
N ASN A 218 6.67 -3.44 -11.56
CA ASN A 218 5.28 -3.79 -11.82
C ASN A 218 4.86 -3.39 -13.23
N GLU A 219 4.77 -4.38 -14.12
CA GLU A 219 4.41 -4.19 -15.53
C GLU A 219 3.03 -3.53 -15.70
N GLN A 220 2.05 -3.88 -14.86
CA GLN A 220 0.70 -3.30 -14.97
C GLN A 220 0.69 -1.84 -14.56
N LEU A 221 1.36 -1.48 -13.46
CA LEU A 221 1.53 -0.09 -13.04
C LEU A 221 2.23 0.72 -14.13
N ARG A 222 3.29 0.17 -14.73
CA ARG A 222 4.00 0.81 -15.84
C ARG A 222 3.06 1.12 -17.01
N LYS A 223 2.28 0.12 -17.45
CA LYS A 223 1.28 0.32 -18.52
C LYS A 223 0.25 1.39 -18.16
N ASP A 224 -0.31 1.35 -16.94
CA ASP A 224 -1.31 2.32 -16.50
C ASP A 224 -0.74 3.75 -16.45
N VAL A 225 0.53 3.91 -16.07
CA VAL A 225 1.26 5.19 -16.09
C VAL A 225 1.50 5.65 -17.53
N ASP A 226 2.01 4.78 -18.39
CA ASP A 226 2.33 5.11 -19.78
C ASP A 226 1.07 5.51 -20.57
N ASP A 227 -0.05 4.82 -20.35
CA ASP A 227 -1.37 5.15 -20.92
C ASP A 227 -1.82 6.57 -20.51
N LYS A 228 -1.64 6.93 -19.24
CA LYS A 228 -1.98 8.28 -18.74
C LYS A 228 -1.03 9.33 -19.31
N ILE A 229 0.27 9.05 -19.38
CA ILE A 229 1.23 9.96 -20.02
C ILE A 229 0.80 10.23 -21.47
N ALA A 230 0.49 9.18 -22.24
CA ALA A 230 0.01 9.30 -23.61
C ALA A 230 -1.30 10.11 -23.73
N MET A 231 -2.21 10.00 -22.75
CA MET A 231 -3.42 10.81 -22.68
C MET A 231 -3.09 12.29 -22.45
N VAL A 232 -2.23 12.61 -21.48
CA VAL A 232 -1.88 14.01 -21.18
C VAL A 232 -1.04 14.62 -22.32
N GLU A 233 -0.20 13.83 -22.99
CA GLU A 233 0.53 14.26 -24.19
C GLU A 233 -0.39 14.76 -25.31
N LYS A 234 -1.61 14.23 -25.42
CA LYS A 234 -2.60 14.66 -26.41
C LYS A 234 -3.32 15.96 -26.02
N ALA A 235 -3.35 16.33 -24.72
CA ALA A 235 -4.15 17.45 -24.22
C ALA A 235 -3.76 18.84 -24.80
N PRO A 236 -2.47 19.21 -24.90
CA PRO A 236 -2.06 20.50 -25.49
C PRO A 236 -2.42 20.65 -26.97
N PHE A 237 -2.52 19.53 -27.70
CA PHE A 237 -2.94 19.52 -29.11
C PHE A 237 -4.46 19.72 -29.26
N MET A 238 -5.24 19.42 -28.21
CA MET A 238 -6.68 19.70 -28.18
C MET A 238 -7.01 21.16 -27.83
N ILE A 239 -6.16 21.84 -27.05
CA ILE A 239 -6.40 23.21 -26.56
C ILE A 239 -5.92 24.29 -27.56
N GLN A 240 -5.15 23.91 -28.59
CA GLN A 240 -4.64 24.78 -29.67
C GLN A 240 -4.00 26.12 -29.20
N ASN A 241 -3.49 26.17 -27.97
CA ASN A 241 -2.85 27.37 -27.42
C ASN A 241 -1.32 27.19 -27.39
N PRO A 242 -0.55 27.96 -28.20
CA PRO A 242 0.91 27.82 -28.31
C PRO A 242 1.66 28.05 -26.98
N GLN A 243 1.16 28.94 -26.12
CA GLN A 243 1.81 29.22 -24.82
C GLN A 243 1.64 28.04 -23.86
N LEU A 244 0.46 27.42 -23.84
CA LEU A 244 0.20 26.22 -23.03
C LEU A 244 1.01 25.01 -23.52
N GLN A 245 1.22 24.89 -24.83
CA GLN A 245 2.09 23.87 -25.41
C GLN A 245 3.54 24.05 -24.94
N HIS A 246 4.09 25.26 -24.98
CA HIS A 246 5.44 25.54 -24.53
C HIS A 246 5.63 25.29 -23.01
N LEU A 247 4.66 25.75 -22.20
CA LEU A 247 4.65 25.49 -20.76
C LEU A 247 4.60 23.99 -20.46
N TRP A 248 3.75 23.26 -21.18
CA TRP A 248 3.63 21.80 -21.06
C TRP A 248 4.96 21.09 -21.34
N PHE A 249 5.65 21.42 -22.44
CA PHE A 249 6.95 20.82 -22.76
C PHE A 249 8.00 21.11 -21.68
N SER A 250 8.03 22.32 -21.12
CA SER A 250 8.97 22.67 -20.04
C SER A 250 8.71 21.88 -18.75
N VAL A 251 7.44 21.78 -18.32
CA VAL A 251 7.05 21.01 -17.13
C VAL A 251 7.33 19.52 -17.32
N LYS A 252 6.94 18.98 -18.49
CA LYS A 252 7.17 17.58 -18.86
C LYS A 252 8.65 17.22 -18.82
N ASN A 253 9.50 18.00 -19.49
CA ASN A 253 10.93 17.73 -19.56
C ASN A 253 11.58 17.78 -18.17
N THR A 254 11.15 18.72 -17.32
CA THR A 254 11.63 18.82 -15.94
C THR A 254 11.22 17.60 -15.11
N TYR A 255 9.95 17.18 -15.17
CA TYR A 255 9.45 16.02 -14.44
C TYR A 255 10.13 14.72 -14.89
N LEU A 256 10.26 14.49 -16.20
CA LEU A 256 10.94 13.33 -16.76
C LEU A 256 12.43 13.32 -16.41
N TYR A 257 13.09 14.49 -16.42
CA TYR A 257 14.48 14.60 -15.99
C TYR A 257 14.65 14.20 -14.53
N VAL A 258 13.82 14.72 -13.62
CA VAL A 258 13.86 14.40 -12.18
C VAL A 258 13.62 12.90 -11.95
N LEU A 259 12.62 12.31 -12.59
CA LEU A 259 12.35 10.87 -12.48
C LEU A 259 13.50 10.01 -13.02
N LYS A 260 14.08 10.37 -14.17
CA LYS A 260 15.22 9.63 -14.75
C LYS A 260 16.49 9.78 -13.91
N ALA A 261 16.76 10.97 -13.38
CA ALA A 261 17.96 11.30 -12.63
C ALA A 261 18.01 10.68 -11.22
N MET A 262 16.87 10.31 -10.62
CA MET A 262 16.88 9.63 -9.32
C MET A 262 17.61 8.28 -9.40
N PRO A 263 18.62 8.00 -8.57
CA PRO A 263 19.28 6.70 -8.57
C PRO A 263 18.32 5.61 -8.09
N VAL A 264 18.51 4.41 -8.62
CA VAL A 264 17.80 3.18 -8.23
C VAL A 264 18.74 2.32 -7.39
#